data_AF-A0A953PED1-F1
#
_entry.id   AF-A0A953PED1-F1
#
_cell.length_a   1.000
_cell.length_b   1.000
_cell.length_c   1.000
_cell.angle_alpha   90.00
_cell.angle_beta   90.00
_cell.angle_gamma   90.00
#
_symmetry.space_group_name_H-M   'P 1'
#
loop_
_entity.id
_entity.type
_entity.pdbx_description
1 polymer ?
#
loop_
_entity_poly.entity_id
_entity_poly.type
_entity_poly.pdbx_seq_one_letter_code
_entity_poly.pdbx_strand_id
1 'polypeptide(L)' 'MAFRVSPDLKNEIQGIATSEARSISQVCELLLSEGVQAYKKEGPKFMQRLIAKQKARVKDP' A
#
# COMPACT_ATOMS: atom_id res chain seq x y z
N MET A 1 6.33 14.36 8.21
CA MET A 1 4.89 13.99 8.17
C MET A 1 4.73 12.57 8.69
N ALA A 2 3.65 12.28 9.43
CA ALA A 2 3.37 10.93 9.91
C ALA A 2 2.01 10.47 9.37
N PHE A 3 1.99 9.33 8.68
CA PHE A 3 0.76 8.69 8.22
C PHE A 3 0.35 7.60 9.21
N ARG A 4 -0.93 7.59 9.58
CA ARG A 4 -1.49 6.51 10.40
C ARG A 4 -1.92 5.37 9.48
N VAL A 5 -1.51 4.16 9.82
CA VAL A 5 -1.89 2.91 9.14
C VAL A 5 -2.37 1.92 10.19
N SER A 6 -3.14 0.91 9.80
CA SER A 6 -3.52 -0.16 10.72
C SER A 6 -2.28 -0.92 11.20
N PRO A 7 -2.30 -1.47 12.44
CA PRO A 7 -1.21 -2.29 12.95
C PRO A 7 -0.89 -3.47 12.03
N ASP A 8 -1.91 -4.11 11.46
CA ASP A 8 -1.74 -5.28 10.58
C ASP A 8 -0.98 -4.90 9.30
N LEU A 9 -1.35 -3.79 8.66
CA LEU A 9 -0.65 -3.30 7.47
C LEU A 9 0.80 -2.93 7.79
N LYS A 10 1.05 -2.34 8.97
CA LYS A 10 2.41 -2.06 9.43
C LYS A 10 3.22 -3.35 9.60
N ASN A 11 2.62 -4.40 10.18
CA ASN A 11 3.28 -5.69 10.37
C ASN A 11 3.58 -6.38 9.03
N GLU A 12 2.66 -6.32 8.07
CA GLU A 12 2.89 -6.82 6.71
C GLU A 12 4.07 -6.10 6.03
N ILE A 13 4.09 -4.76 6.06
CA ILE A 13 5.18 -3.97 5.49
C ILE A 13 6.50 -4.25 6.21
N GLN A 14 6.48 -4.43 7.54
CA GLN A 14 7.66 -4.81 8.31
C GLN A 14 8.20 -6.19 7.89
N GLY A 15 7.33 -7.16 7.63
CA GLY A 15 7.70 -8.47 7.11
C GLY A 15 8.41 -8.38 5.76
N ILE A 16 7.85 -7.57 4.84
CA ILE A 16 8.47 -7.30 3.53
C ILE A 16 9.84 -6.65 3.71
N ALA A 17 9.95 -5.62 4.57
CA ALA A 17 11.20 -4.92 4.84
C ALA A 17 12.30 -5.86 5.36
N THR A 18 11.95 -6.75 6.29
CA THR A 18 12.87 -7.78 6.81
C THR A 18 13.30 -8.75 5.70
N SER A 19 12.36 -9.26 4.91
CA SER A 19 12.65 -10.21 3.82
C SER A 19 13.55 -9.61 2.74
N GLU A 20 13.39 -8.31 2.45
CA GLU A 20 14.15 -7.59 1.42
C GLU A 20 15.44 -6.96 1.96
N ALA A 21 15.77 -7.17 3.25
CA ALA A 21 16.89 -6.53 3.95
C ALA A 21 16.93 -4.99 3.77
N ARG A 22 15.76 -4.36 3.85
CA ARG A 22 15.58 -2.91 3.66
C ARG A 22 14.92 -2.27 4.88
N SER A 23 15.06 -0.96 4.99
CA SER A 23 14.29 -0.20 5.98
C SER A 23 12.81 -0.11 5.57
N ILE A 24 11.90 0.00 6.55
CA ILE A 24 10.48 0.24 6.30
C ILE A 24 10.28 1.47 5.42
N SER A 25 11.03 2.55 5.68
CA SER A 25 10.89 3.80 4.92
C SER A 25 11.21 3.61 3.44
N GLN A 26 12.24 2.83 3.10
CA GLN A 26 12.57 2.53 1.71
C GLN A 26 11.49 1.67 1.03
N VAL A 27 10.95 0.66 1.74
CA VAL A 27 9.85 -0.14 1.20
C VAL A 27 8.61 0.71 0.97
N CYS A 28 8.25 1.57 1.93
CA CYS A 28 7.16 2.52 1.78
C CYS A 28 7.38 3.46 0.58
N GLU A 29 8.59 4.00 0.42
CA GLU A 29 8.92 4.89 -0.69
C GLU A 29 8.73 4.21 -2.05
N LEU A 30 9.21 2.97 -2.20
CA LEU A 30 9.04 2.20 -3.43
C LEU A 30 7.56 1.93 -3.73
N LEU A 31 6.81 1.43 -2.74
CA LEU A 31 5.39 1.12 -2.90
C LEU A 31 4.55 2.37 -3.22
N LEU A 32 4.81 3.49 -2.54
CA LEU A 32 4.12 4.75 -2.77
C LEU A 32 4.47 5.35 -4.13
N SER A 33 5.74 5.29 -4.53
CA SER A 33 6.20 5.78 -5.84
C SER A 33 5.52 5.03 -6.99
N GLU A 34 5.48 3.70 -6.91
CA GLU A 34 4.77 2.88 -7.89
C GLU A 34 3.25 3.15 -7.88
N GLY A 35 2.65 3.33 -6.70
CA GLY A 35 1.24 3.71 -6.59
C GLY A 35 0.92 5.05 -7.27
N VAL A 36 1.79 6.06 -7.12
CA VAL A 36 1.66 7.35 -7.79
C VAL A 36 1.83 7.22 -9.31
N GLN A 37 2.78 6.42 -9.77
CA GLN A 37 2.98 6.17 -11.21
C GLN A 37 1.77 5.47 -11.82
N ALA A 38 1.25 4.43 -11.15
CA ALA A 38 0.05 3.74 -11.59
C ALA A 38 -1.17 4.67 -11.65
N TYR A 39 -1.35 5.54 -10.66
CA TYR A 39 -2.40 6.56 -10.68
C TYR A 39 -2.21 7.54 -11.85
N LYS A 40 -0.98 8.02 -12.12
CA LYS A 40 -0.71 8.91 -13.25
C LYS A 40 -1.05 8.26 -14.60
N LYS A 41 -0.84 6.94 -14.72
CA LYS A 41 -1.12 6.18 -15.95
C LYS A 41 -2.60 5.89 -16.16
N GLU A 42 -3.31 5.46 -15.12
CA GLU A 42 -4.70 5.00 -15.21
C GLU A 42 -5.73 6.07 -14.81
N GLY A 43 -5.28 7.16 -14.18
CA GLY A 43 -6.11 8.23 -13.66
C GLY A 43 -7.04 7.79 -12.51
N PRO A 44 -8.19 8.47 -12.33
CA PRO A 44 -9.13 8.18 -11.24
C PRO A 44 -9.64 6.74 -11.19
N LYS A 45 -9.62 6.01 -12.32
CA LYS A 45 -10.03 4.59 -12.39
C LYS A 45 -9.17 3.68 -11.52
N PHE A 46 -7.87 3.98 -11.40
CA PHE A 46 -6.98 3.27 -10.47
C PHE A 46 -7.52 3.34 -9.05
N MET A 47 -7.92 4.55 -8.65
CA MET A 47 -8.31 4.80 -7.28
C MET A 47 -9.66 4.16 -6.94
N GLN A 48 -10.62 4.26 -7.87
CA GLN A 48 -11.91 3.58 -7.79
C GLN A 48 -11.74 2.05 -7.66
N ARG A 49 -10.83 1.44 -8.44
CA ARG A 49 -10.54 0.01 -8.39
C ARG A 49 -9.96 -0.43 -7.04
N LEU A 50 -9.04 0.33 -6.46
CA LEU A 50 -8.49 0.00 -5.14
C LEU A 50 -9.53 0.13 -4.03
N ILE A 51 -10.37 1.16 -4.06
CA ILE A 51 -11.49 1.32 -3.10
C ILE A 51 -12.46 0.14 -3.21
N ALA A 52 -12.81 -0.29 -4.43
CA ALA A 52 -13.68 -1.44 -4.64
C ALA A 52 -13.05 -2.74 -4.08
N LYS A 53 -11.75 -2.97 -4.33
CA LYS A 53 -11.01 -4.12 -3.76
C LYS A 53 -10.97 -4.11 -2.23
N GLN A 54 -10.77 -2.93 -1.63
CA GLN A 54 -10.78 -2.80 -0.17
C GLN A 54 -12.14 -3.16 0.41
N LYS A 55 -13.23 -2.66 -0.19
CA LYS A 55 -14.59 -3.00 0.23
C LYS A 55 -14.91 -4.49 0.09
N ALA A 56 -14.33 -5.18 -0.90
CA ALA A 56 -14.49 -6.62 -1.06
C ALA A 56 -13.78 -7.39 0.06
N ARG A 57 -12.53 -7.04 0.39
CA ARG A 57 -11.77 -7.70 1.47
C ARG A 57 -12.41 -7.56 2.86
N VAL A 58 -13.10 -6.46 3.12
CA VAL A 58 -13.80 -6.24 4.40
C VAL A 58 -15.11 -7.05 4.50
N LYS A 59 -15.63 -7.56 3.37
CA LYS A 59 -16.90 -8.31 3.33
C LYS A 59 -16.73 -9.83 3.43
N ASP A 60 -15.53 -10.36 3.23
CA ASP A 60 -15.21 -11.77 3.45
C ASP A 60 -14.65 -11.94 4.87
N PRO A 61 -15.39 -12.58 5.81
CA PRO A 61 -14.90 -12.92 7.15
C PRO A 61 -13.95 -14.13 7.16
#